data_AF-A0A2G6IDA1-F1
#
_entry.id   AF-A0A2G6IDA1-F1
#
_cell.length_a   1.000
_cell.length_b   1.000
_cell.length_c   1.000
_cell.angle_alpha   90.00
_cell.angle_beta   90.00
_cell.angle_gamma   90.00
#
_symmetry.space_group_name_H-M   'P 1'
#
loop_
_entity.id
_entity.type
_entity.pdbx_description
1 polymer ?
#
loop_
_entity_poly.entity_id
_entity_poly.type
_entity_poly.pdbx_seq_one_letter_code
_entity_poly.pdbx_strand_id
1 'polypeptide(L)'
;MTMTSFTPAPEHAAALRSALGSFATGVTVVTTHSDIGPVGITVNSFTSVSLDPPLVLWCPALASDRHDAFARAKHFAIHILTADQQNLSEAFARSAQPFDLCDWTPGPQGVPLIQGCCTRLECATDSVIPAGDHSIILGRVSRVTTEPGTPLVFQGGHYGQFKS
;
A
#
# COMPACT_ATOMS: atom_id res chain seq x y z
N MET A 1 25.17 7.89 22.79
CA MET A 1 24.04 8.27 21.92
C MET A 1 23.35 9.46 22.56
N THR A 2 23.17 10.56 21.82
CA THR A 2 22.49 11.77 22.30
C THR A 2 21.01 11.72 21.95
N MET A 3 20.15 11.87 22.96
CA MET A 3 18.71 12.06 22.76
C MET A 3 18.49 13.35 21.97
N THR A 4 17.67 13.29 20.92
CA THR A 4 17.35 14.43 20.07
C THR A 4 15.83 14.60 20.05
N SER A 5 15.36 15.84 20.23
CA SER A 5 13.95 16.22 20.17
C SER A 5 13.79 17.44 19.28
N PHE A 6 12.71 17.52 18.49
CA PHE A 6 12.37 18.67 17.66
C PHE A 6 10.86 18.83 17.55
N THR A 7 10.38 20.05 17.33
CA THR A 7 8.98 20.33 16.99
C THR A 7 8.83 20.26 15.46
N PRO A 8 7.90 19.46 14.91
CA PRO A 8 7.69 19.38 13.47
C PRO A 8 7.41 20.75 12.84
N ALA A 9 8.17 21.08 11.79
CA ALA A 9 8.02 22.26 10.94
C ALA A 9 8.57 21.93 9.53
N PRO A 10 8.31 22.73 8.47
CA PRO A 10 8.76 22.43 7.11
C PRO A 10 10.27 22.15 6.98
N GLU A 11 11.11 22.89 7.71
CA GLU A 11 12.56 22.69 7.78
C GLU A 11 12.98 21.35 8.41
N HIS A 12 12.10 20.72 9.19
CA HIS A 12 12.31 19.42 9.83
C HIS A 12 11.71 18.25 9.04
N ALA A 13 11.17 18.47 7.83
CA ALA A 13 10.47 17.42 7.08
C ALA A 13 11.31 16.15 6.85
N ALA A 14 12.61 16.30 6.58
CA ALA A 14 13.54 15.17 6.44
C ALA A 14 13.75 14.42 7.77
N ALA A 15 13.88 15.15 8.88
CA ALA A 15 14.02 14.57 10.21
C ALA A 15 12.75 13.83 10.64
N LEU A 16 11.56 14.40 10.38
CA LEU A 16 10.28 13.75 10.63
C LEU A 16 10.13 12.47 9.80
N ARG A 17 10.43 12.51 8.50
CA ARG A 17 10.40 11.32 7.63
C ARG A 17 11.33 10.22 8.13
N SER A 18 12.55 10.58 8.53
CA SER A 18 13.50 9.63 9.11
C SER A 18 12.99 9.02 10.41
N ALA A 19 12.42 9.84 11.31
CA ALA A 19 11.83 9.39 12.56
C ALA A 19 10.65 8.42 12.32
N LEU A 20 9.76 8.72 11.38
CA LEU A 20 8.65 7.83 11.00
C LEU A 20 9.15 6.50 10.39
N GLY A 21 10.25 6.53 9.64
CA GLY A 21 10.90 5.34 9.09
C GLY A 21 11.50 4.39 10.14
N SER A 22 11.53 4.76 11.42
CA SER A 22 11.88 3.84 12.50
C SER A 22 10.83 2.76 12.72
N PHE A 23 9.57 3.00 12.34
CA PHE A 23 8.50 2.01 12.41
C PHE A 23 8.59 1.07 11.19
N ALA A 24 9.01 -0.17 11.44
CA ALA A 24 9.06 -1.20 10.42
C ALA A 24 7.64 -1.58 9.96
N THR A 25 7.46 -1.75 8.66
CA THR A 25 6.17 -2.05 8.04
C THR A 25 6.31 -3.20 7.05
N GLY A 26 5.22 -3.92 6.82
CA GLY A 26 5.12 -4.73 5.60
C GLY A 26 4.99 -3.83 4.37
N VAL A 27 5.25 -4.38 3.20
CA VAL A 27 5.07 -3.67 1.93
C VAL A 27 3.86 -4.21 1.20
N THR A 28 3.04 -3.32 0.66
CA THR A 28 1.86 -3.69 -0.12
C THR A 28 1.84 -3.02 -1.49
N VAL A 29 1.20 -3.68 -2.46
CA VAL A 29 0.75 -3.03 -3.70
C VAL A 29 -0.76 -2.95 -3.67
N VAL A 30 -1.30 -1.74 -3.83
CA VAL A 30 -2.74 -1.52 -4.00
C VAL A 30 -3.03 -1.38 -5.48
N THR A 31 -4.07 -2.07 -5.97
CA THR A 31 -4.49 -2.02 -7.36
C THR A 31 -5.96 -1.61 -7.49
N THR A 32 -6.29 -0.98 -8.60
CA THR A 32 -7.67 -0.75 -9.01
C THR A 32 -7.76 -0.69 -10.54
N HIS A 33 -8.99 -0.73 -11.06
CA HIS A 33 -9.24 -0.43 -12.46
C HIS A 33 -9.49 1.07 -12.62
N SER A 34 -8.94 1.67 -13.67
CA SER A 34 -9.09 3.10 -14.00
C SER A 34 -9.42 3.28 -15.48
N ASP A 35 -9.74 4.51 -15.88
CA ASP A 35 -10.08 4.85 -17.27
C ASP A 35 -8.93 4.56 -18.27
N ILE A 36 -7.69 4.49 -17.79
CA ILE A 36 -6.50 4.15 -18.60
C ILE A 36 -6.09 2.67 -18.46
N GLY A 37 -6.96 1.85 -17.88
CA GLY A 37 -6.73 0.44 -17.61
C GLY A 37 -6.28 0.15 -16.17
N PRO A 38 -5.63 -1.01 -15.93
CA PRO A 38 -5.21 -1.40 -14.60
C PRO A 38 -4.14 -0.43 -14.07
N VAL A 39 -4.26 -0.02 -12.81
CA VAL A 39 -3.27 0.82 -12.12
C VAL A 39 -2.93 0.23 -10.77
N GLY A 40 -1.69 0.41 -10.34
CA GLY A 40 -1.19 0.01 -9.04
C GLY A 40 -0.30 1.06 -8.38
N ILE A 41 -0.15 0.94 -7.07
CA ILE A 41 0.73 1.79 -6.27
C ILE A 41 1.32 1.00 -5.11
N THR A 42 2.63 1.10 -4.92
CA THR A 42 3.30 0.57 -3.73
C THR A 42 3.04 1.47 -2.54
N VAL A 43 2.58 0.89 -1.44
CA VAL A 43 2.36 1.60 -0.18
C VAL A 43 2.80 0.77 1.01
N ASN A 44 3.33 1.44 2.02
CA ASN A 44 3.64 0.88 3.33
C ASN A 44 2.86 1.58 4.46
N SER A 45 1.84 2.36 4.12
CA SER A 45 0.91 3.02 5.05
C SER A 45 -0.31 2.15 5.41
N PHE A 46 -0.34 0.88 4.96
CA PHE A 46 -1.42 -0.07 5.23
C PHE A 46 -1.58 -0.34 6.73
N THR A 47 -2.82 -0.37 7.22
CA THR A 47 -3.16 -0.71 8.61
C THR A 47 -4.50 -1.45 8.69
N SER A 48 -4.60 -2.49 9.53
CA SER A 48 -5.88 -3.09 9.91
C SER A 48 -6.65 -2.20 10.89
N VAL A 49 -7.95 -2.02 10.70
CA VAL A 49 -8.78 -1.08 11.48
C VAL A 49 -9.79 -1.81 12.36
N SER A 50 -10.55 -2.74 11.80
CA SER A 50 -11.63 -3.43 12.51
C SER A 50 -11.80 -4.87 12.00
N LEU A 51 -12.24 -5.76 12.89
CA LEU A 51 -12.60 -7.15 12.53
C LEU A 51 -14.10 -7.28 12.20
N ASP A 52 -14.96 -6.51 12.87
CA ASP A 52 -16.40 -6.48 12.60
C ASP A 52 -16.95 -5.03 12.67
N PRO A 53 -17.30 -4.42 11.52
CA PRO A 53 -17.08 -4.96 10.18
C PRO A 53 -15.58 -5.04 9.83
N PRO A 54 -15.18 -5.88 8.85
CA PRO A 54 -13.77 -6.04 8.48
C PRO A 54 -13.26 -4.83 7.70
N LEU A 55 -12.49 -3.97 8.37
CA LEU A 55 -11.99 -2.71 7.83
C LEU A 55 -10.46 -2.64 7.84
N VAL A 56 -9.91 -2.06 6.78
CA VAL A 56 -8.49 -1.72 6.62
C VAL A 56 -8.36 -0.31 6.07
N LEU A 57 -7.21 0.33 6.27
CA LEU A 57 -6.90 1.63 5.66
C LEU A 57 -5.53 1.66 5.01
N TRP A 58 -5.32 2.64 4.14
CA TRP A 58 -4.04 3.03 3.58
C TRP A 58 -4.09 4.48 3.09
N CYS A 59 -2.94 5.10 2.86
CA CYS A 59 -2.87 6.54 2.59
C CYS A 59 -2.09 6.84 1.30
N PRO A 60 -2.75 7.14 0.16
CA PRO A 60 -2.08 7.72 -1.01
C PRO A 60 -1.82 9.22 -0.82
N ALA A 61 -0.64 9.67 -1.25
CA ALA A 61 -0.30 11.10 -1.29
C ALA A 61 -1.18 11.84 -2.31
N LEU A 62 -1.64 13.04 -1.98
CA LEU A 62 -2.39 13.91 -2.90
C LEU A 62 -1.57 14.28 -4.15
N ALA A 63 -0.25 14.37 -4.01
CA ALA A 63 0.67 14.67 -5.11
C ALA A 63 0.92 13.49 -6.06
N SER A 64 0.43 12.29 -5.74
CA SER A 64 0.56 11.13 -6.62
C SER A 64 -0.36 11.28 -7.83
N ASP A 65 0.17 11.07 -9.03
CA ASP A 65 -0.59 10.92 -10.28
C ASP A 65 -1.62 9.77 -10.24
N ARG A 66 -1.44 8.81 -9.33
CA ARG A 66 -2.36 7.68 -9.10
C ARG A 66 -3.46 8.02 -8.09
N HIS A 67 -3.37 9.15 -7.37
CA HIS A 67 -4.28 9.49 -6.26
C HIS A 67 -5.75 9.42 -6.70
N ASP A 68 -6.10 10.13 -7.77
CA ASP A 68 -7.49 10.27 -8.20
C ASP A 68 -8.12 8.95 -8.66
N ALA A 69 -7.32 8.05 -9.24
CA ALA A 69 -7.78 6.71 -9.60
C ALA A 69 -8.25 5.94 -8.36
N PHE A 70 -7.50 6.02 -7.26
CA PHE A 70 -7.85 5.34 -6.01
C PHE A 70 -8.91 6.07 -5.19
N ALA A 71 -8.85 7.40 -5.12
CA ALA A 71 -9.83 8.21 -4.39
C ALA A 71 -11.24 8.09 -4.97
N ARG A 72 -11.37 7.78 -6.26
CA ARG A 72 -12.66 7.57 -6.95
C ARG A 72 -13.03 6.10 -7.11
N ALA A 73 -12.12 5.18 -6.83
CA ALA A 73 -12.35 3.75 -7.00
C ALA A 73 -13.44 3.26 -6.05
N LYS A 74 -14.41 2.50 -6.58
CA LYS A 74 -15.40 1.76 -5.77
C LYS A 74 -14.82 0.48 -5.19
N HIS A 75 -13.87 -0.13 -5.90
CA HIS A 75 -13.22 -1.38 -5.54
C HIS A 75 -11.72 -1.29 -5.75
N PHE A 76 -10.96 -1.92 -4.87
CA PHE A 76 -9.51 -2.03 -4.97
C PHE A 76 -9.04 -3.33 -4.31
N ALA A 77 -7.81 -3.75 -4.58
CA ALA A 77 -7.20 -4.88 -3.91
C ALA A 77 -5.88 -4.48 -3.28
N ILE A 78 -5.61 -4.96 -2.07
CA ILE A 78 -4.33 -4.77 -1.36
C ILE A 78 -3.59 -6.10 -1.39
N HIS A 79 -2.34 -6.08 -1.83
CA HIS A 79 -1.47 -7.25 -1.94
C HIS A 79 -0.30 -7.09 -0.99
N ILE A 80 -0.26 -7.89 0.09
CA ILE A 80 0.87 -7.95 1.02
C ILE A 80 1.97 -8.79 0.38
N LEU A 81 3.08 -8.14 0.04
CA LEU A 81 4.13 -8.73 -0.79
C LEU A 81 5.01 -9.71 -0.01
N THR A 82 5.50 -10.72 -0.72
CA THR A 82 6.58 -11.61 -0.26
C THR A 82 7.95 -10.96 -0.46
N ALA A 83 8.98 -11.43 0.25
CA ALA A 83 10.33 -10.88 0.23
C ALA A 83 11.01 -10.94 -1.15
N ASP A 84 10.67 -11.92 -1.99
CA ASP A 84 11.13 -12.06 -3.37
C ASP A 84 10.42 -11.10 -4.35
N GLN A 85 9.34 -10.44 -3.94
CA GLN A 85 8.61 -9.44 -4.73
C GLN A 85 9.16 -8.00 -4.56
N GLN A 86 10.40 -7.81 -4.10
CA GLN A 86 11.02 -6.48 -3.99
C GLN A 86 11.01 -5.73 -5.33
N ASN A 87 11.38 -6.40 -6.43
CA ASN A 87 11.38 -5.78 -7.77
C ASN A 87 10.00 -5.24 -8.16
N LEU A 88 8.95 -5.96 -7.77
CA LEU A 88 7.56 -5.57 -8.04
C LEU A 88 7.16 -4.34 -7.21
N SER A 89 7.52 -4.32 -5.92
CA SER A 89 7.37 -3.14 -5.05
C SER A 89 8.03 -1.90 -5.66
N GLU A 90 9.26 -2.02 -6.12
CA GLU A 90 9.99 -0.91 -6.72
C GLU A 90 9.37 -0.43 -8.04
N ALA A 91 8.86 -1.35 -8.85
CA ALA A 91 8.20 -1.01 -10.11
C ALA A 91 6.91 -0.20 -9.87
N PHE A 92 6.03 -0.66 -8.97
CA PHE A 92 4.77 0.04 -8.63
C PHE A 92 4.99 1.33 -7.83
N ALA A 93 6.15 1.51 -7.20
CA ALA A 93 6.54 2.80 -6.65
C ALA A 93 6.83 3.83 -7.76
N ARG A 94 7.45 3.39 -8.87
CA ARG A 94 7.87 4.26 -9.99
C ARG A 94 6.79 4.51 -11.03
N SER A 95 5.96 3.51 -11.33
CA SER A 95 4.97 3.56 -12.40
C SER A 95 3.62 3.01 -11.94
N ALA A 96 2.53 3.49 -12.56
CA ALA A 96 1.18 2.99 -12.29
C ALA A 96 0.88 1.65 -12.97
N GLN A 97 1.56 1.31 -14.07
CA GLN A 97 1.16 0.18 -14.94
C GLN A 97 2.24 -0.89 -15.25
N PRO A 98 3.20 -1.23 -14.36
CA PRO A 98 4.20 -2.28 -14.61
C PRO A 98 3.64 -3.70 -14.48
N PHE A 99 2.43 -3.93 -15.00
CA PHE A 99 1.69 -5.20 -14.90
C PHE A 99 2.27 -6.30 -15.80
N ASP A 100 3.24 -5.98 -16.64
CA ASP A 100 4.06 -6.91 -17.41
C ASP A 100 5.12 -7.63 -16.56
N LEU A 101 5.40 -7.14 -15.34
CA LEU A 101 6.38 -7.71 -14.42
C LEU A 101 5.79 -8.72 -13.43
N CYS A 102 4.48 -9.00 -13.49
CA CYS A 102 3.84 -9.95 -12.58
C CYS A 102 2.67 -10.69 -13.24
N ASP A 103 2.37 -11.86 -12.69
CA ASP A 103 1.13 -12.56 -13.01
C ASP A 103 -0.04 -11.91 -12.28
N TRP A 104 -1.06 -11.52 -13.04
CA TRP A 104 -2.29 -10.97 -12.49
C TRP A 104 -3.50 -11.41 -13.32
N THR A 105 -4.66 -11.39 -12.69
CA THR A 105 -5.95 -11.67 -13.34
C THR A 105 -6.99 -10.63 -12.93
N PRO A 106 -7.97 -10.31 -13.79
CA PRO A 106 -9.07 -9.44 -13.38
C PRO A 106 -9.97 -10.17 -12.38
N GLY A 107 -10.24 -9.52 -11.24
CA GLY A 107 -11.23 -9.97 -10.26
C GLY A 107 -12.67 -9.72 -10.72
N PRO A 108 -13.68 -10.09 -9.90
CA PRO A 108 -15.10 -9.95 -10.24
C PRO A 108 -15.54 -8.53 -10.62
N GLN A 109 -14.84 -7.51 -10.11
CA GLN A 109 -15.11 -6.09 -10.38
C GLN A 109 -14.07 -5.46 -11.33
N GLY A 110 -13.32 -6.28 -12.08
CA GLY A 110 -12.25 -5.82 -12.98
C GLY A 110 -10.98 -5.36 -12.27
N VAL A 111 -10.94 -5.39 -10.94
CA VAL A 111 -9.76 -5.04 -10.13
C VAL A 111 -8.61 -6.00 -10.45
N PRO A 112 -7.39 -5.51 -10.73
CA PRO A 112 -6.24 -6.38 -11.00
C PRO A 112 -5.82 -7.15 -9.75
N LEU A 113 -5.81 -8.48 -9.80
CA LEU A 113 -5.43 -9.35 -8.69
C LEU A 113 -4.06 -9.97 -8.97
N ILE A 114 -3.01 -9.46 -8.32
CA ILE A 114 -1.64 -9.97 -8.42
C ILE A 114 -1.55 -11.32 -7.67
N GLN A 115 -0.83 -12.28 -8.25
CA GLN A 115 -0.63 -13.63 -7.70
C GLN A 115 0.68 -13.74 -6.90
N GLY A 116 0.80 -14.78 -6.07
CA GLY A 116 2.04 -15.10 -5.34
C GLY A 116 2.38 -14.16 -4.18
N CYS A 117 1.42 -13.37 -3.70
CA CYS A 117 1.59 -12.49 -2.54
C CYS A 117 1.23 -13.25 -1.25
N CYS A 118 1.81 -12.88 -0.10
CA CYS A 118 1.46 -13.47 1.20
C CYS A 118 -0.05 -13.42 1.46
N THR A 119 -0.66 -12.27 1.20
CA THR A 119 -2.08 -12.05 1.39
C THR A 119 -2.59 -11.09 0.34
N ARG A 120 -3.78 -11.36 -0.20
CA ARG A 120 -4.55 -10.44 -1.04
C ARG A 120 -5.90 -10.16 -0.38
N LEU A 121 -6.23 -8.88 -0.25
CA LEU A 121 -7.48 -8.38 0.30
C LEU A 121 -8.26 -7.68 -0.82
N GLU A 122 -9.47 -8.14 -1.12
CA GLU A 122 -10.37 -7.47 -2.04
C GLU A 122 -11.33 -6.58 -1.28
N CYS A 123 -11.32 -5.29 -1.59
CA CYS A 123 -11.97 -4.26 -0.81
C CYS A 123 -13.00 -3.50 -1.64
N ALA A 124 -14.09 -3.08 -0.98
CA ALA A 124 -14.91 -1.97 -1.43
C ALA A 124 -14.50 -0.71 -0.65
N THR A 125 -14.46 0.44 -1.32
CA THR A 125 -14.18 1.72 -0.64
C THR A 125 -15.35 2.05 0.29
N ASP A 126 -15.04 2.22 1.58
CA ASP A 126 -16.00 2.58 2.62
C ASP A 126 -16.03 4.12 2.79
N SER A 127 -14.86 4.76 2.86
CA SER A 127 -14.74 6.23 2.86
C SER A 127 -13.37 6.71 2.40
N VAL A 128 -13.30 7.97 1.97
CA VAL A 128 -12.07 8.69 1.65
C VAL A 128 -12.04 9.96 2.49
N ILE A 129 -11.03 10.09 3.35
CA ILE A 129 -10.95 11.14 4.38
C ILE A 129 -9.73 12.02 4.09
N PRO A 130 -9.89 13.36 3.93
CA PRO A 130 -8.75 14.27 3.81
C PRO A 130 -7.86 14.25 5.06
N ALA A 131 -6.54 14.11 4.89
CA ALA A 131 -5.59 14.00 5.99
C ALA A 131 -4.24 14.65 5.65
N GLY A 132 -4.21 15.99 5.64
CA GLY A 132 -3.00 16.74 5.32
C GLY A 132 -2.63 16.63 3.84
N ASP A 133 -1.42 16.16 3.55
CA ASP A 133 -0.90 15.93 2.19
C ASP A 133 -1.25 14.55 1.63
N HIS A 134 -2.10 13.79 2.34
CA HIS A 134 -2.61 12.48 1.94
C HIS A 134 -4.14 12.43 2.07
N SER A 135 -4.73 11.45 1.39
CA SER A 135 -6.06 10.94 1.74
C SER A 135 -5.90 9.66 2.57
N ILE A 136 -6.81 9.41 3.51
CA ILE A 136 -6.99 8.09 4.13
C ILE A 136 -8.11 7.39 3.35
N ILE A 137 -7.78 6.26 2.73
CA ILE A 137 -8.78 5.40 2.07
C ILE A 137 -9.10 4.27 3.03
N LEU A 138 -10.35 4.26 3.53
CA LEU A 138 -10.91 3.19 4.35
C LEU A 138 -11.59 2.17 3.42
N GLY A 139 -11.18 0.91 3.51
CA GLY A 139 -11.72 -0.19 2.72
C GLY A 139 -12.40 -1.23 3.59
N ARG A 140 -13.56 -1.70 3.13
CA ARG A 140 -14.24 -2.87 3.67
C ARG A 140 -13.81 -4.11 2.93
N VAL A 141 -13.23 -5.06 3.65
CA VAL A 141 -12.74 -6.31 3.06
C VAL A 141 -13.92 -7.23 2.76
N SER A 142 -13.97 -7.71 1.51
CA SER A 142 -15.03 -8.59 0.99
C SER A 142 -14.53 -10.01 0.74
N ARG A 143 -13.24 -10.18 0.44
CA ARG A 143 -12.59 -11.48 0.27
C ARG A 143 -11.12 -11.39 0.70
N VAL A 144 -10.62 -12.48 1.26
CA VAL A 144 -9.22 -12.67 1.64
C VAL A 144 -8.68 -13.91 0.94
N THR A 145 -7.50 -13.82 0.34
CA THR A 145 -6.71 -14.95 -0.12
C THR A 145 -5.35 -14.90 0.58
N THR A 146 -4.86 -16.03 1.07
CA THR A 146 -3.55 -16.12 1.74
C THR A 146 -2.72 -17.24 1.13
N GLU A 147 -1.44 -17.01 0.96
CA GLU A 147 -0.46 -17.98 0.49
C GLU A 147 0.75 -17.99 1.44
N PRO A 148 1.44 -19.13 1.61
CA PRO A 148 2.68 -19.17 2.37
C PRO A 148 3.76 -18.27 1.74
N GLY A 149 4.50 -17.54 2.56
CA GLY A 149 5.63 -16.74 2.08
C GLY A 149 6.20 -15.85 3.18
N THR A 150 7.49 -15.53 3.08
CA THR A 150 8.13 -14.57 3.98
C THR A 150 7.74 -13.15 3.56
N PRO A 151 7.15 -12.32 4.43
CA PRO A 151 6.71 -10.98 4.04
C PRO A 151 7.90 -10.04 3.77
N LEU A 152 7.76 -9.18 2.76
CA LEU A 152 8.67 -8.08 2.50
C LEU A 152 8.49 -6.99 3.57
N VAL A 153 9.60 -6.58 4.17
CA VAL A 153 9.65 -5.55 5.21
C VAL A 153 10.31 -4.30 4.66
N PHE A 154 9.84 -3.13 5.09
CA PHE A 154 10.48 -1.85 4.82
C PHE A 154 10.69 -1.07 6.12
N GLN A 155 11.93 -0.63 6.34
CA GLN A 155 12.32 0.15 7.51
C GLN A 155 13.47 1.10 7.14
N GLY A 156 13.35 2.37 7.53
CA GLY A 156 14.42 3.35 7.38
C GLY A 156 14.90 3.60 5.94
N GLY A 157 14.08 3.32 4.93
CA GLY A 157 14.50 3.43 3.52
C GLY A 157 15.07 2.14 2.92
N HIS A 158 15.11 1.05 3.69
CA HIS A 158 15.70 -0.22 3.28
C HIS A 158 14.66 -1.34 3.26
N TYR A 159 14.77 -2.20 2.24
CA TYR A 159 14.05 -3.47 2.22
C TYR A 159 14.72 -4.50 3.12
N GLY A 160 13.91 -5.37 3.69
CA GLY A 160 14.33 -6.50 4.49
C GLY A 160 13.27 -7.60 4.46
N GLN A 161 13.49 -8.62 5.30
CA GLN A 161 12.58 -9.75 5.44
C GLN A 161 12.39 -10.06 6.92
N PHE A 162 11.19 -10.48 7.28
CA PHE A 162 10.94 -10.97 8.63
C PHE A 162 11.63 -12.33 8.81
N LYS A 163 12.44 -12.46 9.86
CA LYS A 163 13.02 -13.75 10.27
C LYS A 163 12.29 -14.18 11.54
N SER A 164 11.49 -15.24 11.43
CA SER A 164 10.87 -15.94 12.56
C SER A 164 11.90 -16.73 13.35
#